data_AF-A0A1B6GCI5-F1
#
_entry.id   AF-A0A1B6GCI5-F1
#
_cell.length_a   1.000
_cell.length_b   1.000
_cell.length_c   1.000
_cell.angle_alpha   90.00
_cell.angle_beta   90.00
_cell.angle_gamma   90.00
#
_symmetry.space_group_name_H-M   'P 1'
#
loop_
_entity.id
_entity.type
_entity.pdbx_description
1 polymer ?
#
loop_
_entity_poly.entity_id
_entity_poly.type
_entity_poly.pdbx_seq_one_letter_code
_entity_poly.pdbx_strand_id
1 'polypeptide(L)'
;MPKGKRKGKSGGGLSVGRLRADVMGTSDEDSINDNASVISMTSETTVMDEAVAGDEVDEQSQEDLFEEKLCEAIDGITQKSAQGRTSSLDAVSQALTRKYIPEFLIDRRLTVCDGIERCLKKGRGAEQASAAQLAALLCIQLGVGDLTDQVCQDLKPLLTFTILDNSASPLARAKCCWTLAMLGFLDSTDVLADTHRTLLTVFSGSYSKGDGTPASVPAELATLHAAALSAWSLL
;
A
#
# COMPACT_ATOMS: atom_id res chain seq x y z
N MET A 1 29.57 57.68 22.27
CA MET A 1 30.71 56.79 21.93
C MET A 1 30.82 55.72 23.02
N PRO A 2 31.43 54.54 22.79
CA PRO A 2 31.96 53.96 21.54
C PRO A 2 30.92 53.03 20.86
N LYS A 3 30.86 52.78 19.54
CA LYS A 3 31.87 52.49 18.49
C LYS A 3 32.51 51.09 18.55
N GLY A 4 31.77 50.08 18.09
CA GLY A 4 32.34 48.85 17.53
C GLY A 4 32.65 49.00 16.03
N LYS A 5 33.90 48.76 15.62
CA LYS A 5 34.33 48.75 14.21
C LYS A 5 34.44 47.31 13.69
N ARG A 6 33.99 47.06 12.46
CA ARG A 6 34.72 46.22 11.49
C ARG A 6 34.24 46.53 10.06
N LYS A 7 35.16 46.56 9.09
CA LYS A 7 34.94 47.08 7.73
C LYS A 7 35.61 46.20 6.68
N GLY A 8 34.82 45.64 5.76
CA GLY A 8 35.19 45.31 4.37
C GLY A 8 36.10 44.10 4.13
N LYS A 9 36.25 43.62 2.87
CA LYS A 9 35.52 43.95 1.61
C LYS A 9 35.85 42.90 0.51
N SER A 10 34.96 42.73 -0.48
CA SER A 10 35.19 42.19 -1.86
C SER A 10 35.62 40.72 -2.00
N GLY A 11 35.23 39.97 -3.04
CA GLY A 11 34.33 40.19 -4.20
C GLY A 11 33.91 38.81 -4.76
N GLY A 12 33.05 38.63 -5.78
CA GLY A 12 32.48 39.55 -6.74
C GLY A 12 32.87 39.18 -8.18
N GLY A 13 32.03 38.42 -8.90
CA GLY A 13 32.22 38.16 -10.35
C GLY A 13 31.77 36.77 -10.82
N LEU A 14 30.69 36.74 -11.62
CA LEU A 14 30.27 35.59 -12.45
C LEU A 14 30.86 35.73 -13.86
N SER A 15 31.17 34.63 -14.54
CA SER A 15 31.06 34.56 -16.01
C SER A 15 30.89 33.11 -16.49
N VAL A 16 30.20 32.95 -17.63
CA VAL A 16 29.80 31.67 -18.22
C VAL A 16 30.20 31.61 -19.70
N GLY A 17 30.86 30.53 -20.11
CA GLY A 17 30.48 29.78 -21.32
C GLY A 17 31.29 29.92 -22.62
N ARG A 18 31.41 28.76 -23.30
CA ARG A 18 31.63 28.52 -24.76
C ARG A 18 33.03 28.90 -25.30
N LEU A 19 33.68 28.23 -26.27
CA LEU A 19 33.56 26.95 -27.02
C LEU A 19 35.00 26.62 -27.57
N ARG A 20 35.34 25.60 -28.40
CA ARG A 20 34.56 24.73 -29.30
C ARG A 20 34.94 23.23 -29.29
N ALA A 21 35.59 22.70 -30.33
CA ALA A 21 35.65 21.29 -30.71
C ALA A 21 36.77 20.99 -31.74
N ASP A 22 37.37 19.80 -31.68
CA ASP A 22 37.92 18.94 -32.76
C ASP A 22 38.19 17.55 -32.12
N VAL A 23 37.56 16.44 -32.54
CA VAL A 23 37.83 15.53 -33.69
C VAL A 23 38.87 14.42 -33.40
N MET A 24 38.34 13.18 -33.32
CA MET A 24 38.94 11.85 -33.54
C MET A 24 40.25 11.45 -32.86
N GLY A 25 40.15 10.46 -31.97
CA GLY A 25 41.23 9.53 -31.59
C GLY A 25 40.63 8.17 -31.22
N THR A 26 41.02 7.11 -31.92
CA THR A 26 40.54 5.74 -31.71
C THR A 26 41.44 5.00 -30.72
N SER A 27 40.86 4.33 -29.73
CA SER A 27 41.50 3.15 -29.10
C SER A 27 40.43 2.33 -28.40
N ASP A 28 40.38 1.05 -28.72
CA ASP A 28 39.66 0.04 -27.94
C ASP A 28 40.40 -0.18 -26.60
N GLU A 29 39.65 -0.34 -25.52
CA GLU A 29 40.03 -1.16 -24.36
C GLU A 29 38.75 -1.64 -23.65
N ASP A 30 38.70 -2.94 -23.40
CA ASP A 30 37.57 -3.61 -22.75
C ASP A 30 37.44 -3.22 -21.28
N SER A 31 36.25 -2.74 -20.89
CA SER A 31 35.84 -2.75 -19.48
C SER A 31 34.35 -2.98 -19.34
N ILE A 32 33.93 -4.19 -19.70
CA ILE A 32 32.64 -4.74 -19.30
C ILE A 32 32.74 -5.04 -17.80
N ASN A 33 32.47 -4.02 -16.97
CA ASN A 33 32.41 -4.19 -15.51
C ASN A 33 31.11 -4.92 -15.14
N ASP A 34 31.16 -6.24 -15.27
CA ASP A 34 30.05 -7.16 -15.00
C ASP A 34 29.80 -7.29 -13.49
N ASN A 35 29.07 -6.32 -12.93
CA ASN A 35 28.58 -6.38 -11.55
C ASN A 35 27.37 -7.33 -11.46
N ALA A 36 27.61 -8.60 -11.75
CA ALA A 36 26.68 -9.69 -11.48
C ALA A 36 26.62 -9.91 -9.97
N SER A 37 25.70 -9.22 -9.29
CA SER A 37 25.43 -9.45 -7.87
C SER A 37 24.90 -10.86 -7.66
N VAL A 38 25.74 -11.74 -7.11
CA VAL A 38 25.34 -13.10 -6.71
C VAL A 38 24.37 -12.98 -5.53
N ILE A 39 23.07 -13.09 -5.83
CA ILE A 39 22.04 -13.29 -4.81
C ILE A 39 22.30 -14.62 -4.12
N SER A 40 22.76 -14.55 -2.86
CA SER A 40 22.92 -15.70 -1.99
C SER A 40 21.56 -16.30 -1.64
N MET A 41 21.08 -17.21 -2.48
CA MET A 41 19.97 -18.10 -2.17
C MET A 41 20.41 -19.18 -1.17
N THR A 42 20.77 -18.77 0.05
CA THR A 42 20.76 -19.66 1.21
C THR A 42 19.32 -19.90 1.62
N SER A 43 18.61 -20.69 0.81
CA SER A 43 17.45 -21.43 1.29
C SER A 43 17.97 -22.47 2.27
N GLU A 44 17.54 -22.38 3.52
CA GLU A 44 17.91 -23.30 4.58
C GLU A 44 17.18 -24.63 4.38
N THR A 45 17.65 -25.44 3.43
CA THR A 45 17.17 -26.82 3.26
C THR A 45 17.71 -27.67 4.40
N THR A 46 16.96 -27.72 5.50
CA THR A 46 17.07 -28.78 6.50
C THR A 46 16.72 -30.11 5.86
N VAL A 47 17.76 -30.80 5.40
CA VAL A 47 17.64 -32.21 4.97
C VAL A 47 17.23 -33.06 6.16
N MET A 48 16.29 -33.98 5.91
CA MET A 48 15.73 -34.89 6.92
C MET A 48 16.82 -35.70 7.62
N ASP A 49 16.68 -35.86 8.95
CA ASP A 49 17.16 -37.02 9.68
C ASP A 49 16.09 -37.46 10.71
N GLU A 50 15.98 -38.76 10.95
CA GLU A 50 14.78 -39.38 11.52
C GLU A 50 14.71 -39.28 13.06
N ALA A 51 13.96 -38.32 13.65
CA ALA A 51 13.73 -38.35 15.12
C ALA A 51 12.58 -37.52 15.76
N VAL A 52 11.41 -37.21 15.16
CA VAL A 52 10.34 -36.54 15.94
C VAL A 52 8.89 -36.98 15.63
N ALA A 53 8.45 -38.09 16.24
CA ALA A 53 7.02 -38.43 16.35
C ALA A 53 6.27 -37.56 17.40
N GLY A 54 6.56 -36.25 17.39
CA GLY A 54 6.13 -35.26 18.38
C GLY A 54 6.30 -33.80 17.95
N ASP A 55 6.76 -33.55 16.72
CA ASP A 55 6.83 -32.20 16.10
C ASP A 55 5.55 -31.93 15.31
N GLU A 56 5.08 -32.91 14.52
CA GLU A 56 3.79 -32.87 13.81
C GLU A 56 2.59 -32.56 14.74
N VAL A 57 2.67 -33.01 16.00
CA VAL A 57 1.63 -32.75 17.01
C VAL A 57 1.70 -31.32 17.56
N ASP A 58 2.91 -30.74 17.65
CA ASP A 58 3.08 -29.35 18.07
C ASP A 58 2.67 -28.41 16.93
N GLU A 59 3.12 -28.66 15.69
CA GLU A 59 2.75 -27.88 14.49
C GLU A 59 1.23 -27.85 14.26
N GLN A 60 0.54 -29.00 14.31
CA GLN A 60 -0.92 -29.04 14.18
C GLN A 60 -1.59 -28.24 15.30
N SER A 61 -1.09 -28.34 16.54
CA SER A 61 -1.65 -27.57 17.66
C SER A 61 -1.42 -26.05 17.50
N GLN A 62 -0.29 -25.63 16.92
CA GLN A 62 -0.01 -24.24 16.61
C GLN A 62 -0.89 -23.70 15.46
N GLU A 63 -1.20 -24.54 14.47
CA GLU A 63 -2.14 -24.21 13.39
C GLU A 63 -3.58 -24.06 13.91
N ASP A 64 -4.08 -25.02 14.70
CA ASP A 64 -5.40 -24.95 15.33
C ASP A 64 -5.53 -23.68 16.21
N LEU A 65 -4.50 -23.38 17.01
CA LEU A 65 -4.44 -22.17 17.85
C LEU A 65 -4.29 -20.86 17.07
N PHE A 66 -3.87 -20.91 15.80
CA PHE A 66 -3.84 -19.77 14.89
C PHE A 66 -5.21 -19.54 14.27
N GLU A 67 -5.85 -20.61 13.80
CA GLU A 67 -7.22 -20.57 13.24
C GLU A 67 -8.27 -20.16 14.28
N GLU A 68 -8.16 -20.62 15.52
CA GLU A 68 -9.03 -20.20 16.64
C GLU A 68 -8.95 -18.69 16.85
N LYS A 69 -7.73 -18.14 17.02
CA LYS A 69 -7.51 -16.69 17.18
C LYS A 69 -7.97 -15.88 15.97
N LEU A 70 -7.87 -16.46 14.78
CA LEU A 70 -8.37 -15.82 13.55
C LEU A 70 -9.90 -15.80 13.51
N CYS A 71 -10.57 -16.87 13.97
CA CYS A 71 -12.03 -16.88 14.16
C CYS A 71 -12.46 -15.81 15.17
N GLU A 72 -11.83 -15.75 16.35
CA GLU A 72 -12.11 -14.71 17.37
C GLU A 72 -11.95 -13.29 16.80
N ALA A 73 -10.90 -13.07 15.99
CA ALA A 73 -10.65 -11.79 15.35
C ALA A 73 -11.74 -11.45 14.31
N ILE A 74 -12.19 -12.42 13.50
CA ILE A 74 -13.26 -12.24 12.52
C ILE A 74 -14.59 -11.92 13.21
N ASP A 75 -14.99 -12.69 14.24
CA ASP A 75 -16.20 -12.43 15.02
C ASP A 75 -16.19 -11.03 15.65
N GLY A 76 -15.01 -10.60 16.11
CA GLY A 76 -14.78 -9.28 16.67
C GLY A 76 -15.02 -8.10 15.70
N ILE A 77 -14.99 -8.31 14.38
CA ILE A 77 -15.35 -7.27 13.39
C ILE A 77 -16.79 -6.79 13.59
N THR A 78 -17.66 -7.57 14.23
CA THR A 78 -19.06 -7.20 14.48
C THR A 78 -19.30 -6.38 15.77
N GLN A 79 -18.25 -6.17 16.59
CA GLN A 79 -18.33 -5.56 17.92
C GLN A 79 -19.06 -4.20 17.96
N LYS A 80 -19.65 -3.90 19.12
CA LYS A 80 -20.43 -2.66 19.34
C LYS A 80 -19.54 -1.40 19.30
N SER A 81 -18.36 -1.44 19.89
CA SER A 81 -17.42 -0.31 19.91
C SER A 81 -16.66 -0.19 18.59
N ALA A 82 -16.42 1.04 18.12
CA ALA A 82 -15.65 1.30 16.89
C ALA A 82 -14.18 0.85 17.04
N GLN A 83 -13.57 1.12 18.20
CA GLN A 83 -12.21 0.68 18.52
C GLN A 83 -12.09 -0.85 18.49
N GLY A 84 -13.07 -1.57 19.03
CA GLY A 84 -13.10 -3.04 19.01
C GLY A 84 -13.08 -3.60 17.59
N ARG A 85 -13.98 -3.11 16.72
CA ARG A 85 -14.00 -3.47 15.30
C ARG A 85 -12.69 -3.15 14.60
N THR A 86 -12.10 -1.97 14.87
CA THR A 86 -10.82 -1.56 14.28
C THR A 86 -9.70 -2.53 14.65
N SER A 87 -9.55 -2.84 15.94
CA SER A 87 -8.54 -3.80 16.42
C SER A 87 -8.74 -5.21 15.86
N SER A 88 -9.99 -5.65 15.68
CA SER A 88 -10.31 -6.91 15.01
C SER A 88 -9.93 -6.91 13.53
N LEU A 89 -10.29 -5.87 12.78
CA LEU A 89 -9.89 -5.71 11.37
C LEU A 89 -8.35 -5.72 11.21
N ASP A 90 -7.64 -5.05 12.11
CA ASP A 90 -6.18 -5.02 12.15
C ASP A 90 -5.57 -6.40 12.52
N ALA A 91 -6.22 -7.15 13.41
CA ALA A 91 -5.78 -8.50 13.81
C ALA A 91 -5.94 -9.51 12.66
N VAL A 92 -7.10 -9.53 12.00
CA VAL A 92 -7.32 -10.35 10.79
C VAL A 92 -6.33 -9.95 9.69
N SER A 93 -6.13 -8.64 9.48
CA SER A 93 -5.14 -8.14 8.50
C SER A 93 -3.72 -8.63 8.80
N GLN A 94 -3.30 -8.62 10.07
CA GLN A 94 -1.99 -9.13 10.47
C GLN A 94 -1.86 -10.64 10.29
N ALA A 95 -2.90 -11.43 10.58
CA ALA A 95 -2.90 -12.87 10.36
C ALA A 95 -2.74 -13.20 8.85
N LEU A 96 -3.57 -12.57 8.00
CA LEU A 96 -3.53 -12.75 6.54
C LEU A 96 -2.29 -12.14 5.86
N THR A 97 -1.53 -11.29 6.56
CA THR A 97 -0.21 -10.83 6.08
C THR A 97 0.89 -11.84 6.43
N ARG A 98 0.74 -12.63 7.50
CA ARG A 98 1.74 -13.58 7.98
C ARG A 98 1.64 -14.97 7.34
N LYS A 99 0.43 -15.42 7.00
CA LYS A 99 0.18 -16.75 6.44
C LYS A 99 -0.81 -16.67 5.27
N TYR A 100 -0.54 -17.42 4.21
CA TYR A 100 -1.48 -17.65 3.12
C TYR A 100 -2.35 -18.87 3.45
N ILE A 101 -3.66 -18.67 3.56
CA ILE A 101 -4.66 -19.64 4.04
C ILE A 101 -6.00 -19.47 3.29
N PRO A 102 -6.02 -19.72 1.96
CA PRO A 102 -7.19 -19.47 1.12
C PRO A 102 -8.40 -20.29 1.56
N GLU A 103 -8.25 -21.60 1.77
CA GLU A 103 -9.36 -22.52 2.06
C GLU A 103 -10.16 -22.10 3.31
N PHE A 104 -9.47 -21.84 4.43
CA PHE A 104 -10.07 -21.33 5.67
C PHE A 104 -10.87 -20.02 5.45
N LEU A 105 -10.35 -19.15 4.60
CA LEU A 105 -10.93 -17.82 4.35
C LEU A 105 -12.09 -17.87 3.34
N ILE A 106 -12.06 -18.77 2.35
CA ILE A 106 -13.12 -18.96 1.35
C ILE A 106 -14.47 -19.26 2.03
N ASP A 107 -14.45 -20.13 3.04
CA ASP A 107 -15.62 -20.50 3.86
C ASP A 107 -16.18 -19.32 4.67
N ARG A 108 -15.33 -18.36 5.05
CA ARG A 108 -15.66 -17.21 5.90
C ARG A 108 -15.79 -15.90 5.13
N ARG A 109 -15.53 -15.89 3.82
CA ARG A 109 -15.38 -14.66 3.00
C ARG A 109 -16.59 -13.74 3.07
N LEU A 110 -17.81 -14.29 3.14
CA LEU A 110 -19.05 -13.52 3.20
C LEU A 110 -19.13 -12.71 4.51
N THR A 111 -18.88 -13.36 5.65
CA THR A 111 -18.81 -12.71 6.97
C THR A 111 -17.73 -11.62 7.02
N VAL A 112 -16.57 -11.88 6.41
CA VAL A 112 -15.47 -10.91 6.34
C VAL A 112 -15.85 -9.73 5.43
N CYS A 113 -16.46 -9.98 4.27
CA CYS A 113 -16.92 -8.95 3.33
C CYS A 113 -18.02 -8.07 3.95
N ASP A 114 -19.06 -8.67 4.54
CA ASP A 114 -20.11 -7.97 5.29
C ASP A 114 -19.54 -7.06 6.39
N GLY A 115 -18.52 -7.56 7.11
CA GLY A 115 -17.78 -6.83 8.12
C GLY A 115 -17.05 -5.60 7.54
N ILE A 116 -16.30 -5.80 6.46
CA ILE A 116 -15.60 -4.74 5.71
C ILE A 116 -16.60 -3.69 5.21
N GLU A 117 -17.66 -4.12 4.49
CA GLU A 117 -18.70 -3.24 3.95
C GLU A 117 -19.32 -2.36 5.03
N ARG A 118 -19.69 -2.98 6.16
CA ARG A 118 -20.29 -2.26 7.30
C ARG A 118 -19.33 -1.21 7.83
N CYS A 119 -18.05 -1.52 7.95
CA CYS A 119 -17.02 -0.61 8.46
C CYS A 119 -16.67 0.50 7.44
N LEU A 120 -16.68 0.22 6.13
CA LEU A 120 -16.55 1.25 5.09
C LEU A 120 -17.75 2.21 5.07
N LYS A 121 -18.98 1.66 5.08
CA LYS A 121 -20.25 2.42 5.02
C LYS A 121 -20.50 3.26 6.29
N LYS A 122 -20.29 2.68 7.48
CA LYS A 122 -20.72 3.26 8.78
C LYS A 122 -19.57 3.66 9.71
N GLY A 123 -18.39 3.06 9.57
CA GLY A 123 -17.21 3.41 10.34
C GLY A 123 -16.63 4.76 9.94
N ARG A 124 -15.64 5.24 10.71
CA ARG A 124 -14.94 6.51 10.43
C ARG A 124 -13.45 6.41 10.74
N GLY A 125 -12.62 7.14 10.00
CA GLY A 125 -11.21 7.31 10.32
C GLY A 125 -10.43 6.00 10.26
N ALA A 126 -9.85 5.60 11.40
CA ALA A 126 -9.09 4.34 11.50
C ALA A 126 -9.94 3.11 11.11
N GLU A 127 -11.22 3.06 11.49
CA GLU A 127 -12.10 1.91 11.18
C GLU A 127 -12.25 1.69 9.66
N GLN A 128 -12.39 2.77 8.89
CA GLN A 128 -12.44 2.69 7.42
C GLN A 128 -11.07 2.36 6.81
N ALA A 129 -9.98 2.86 7.40
CA ALA A 129 -8.62 2.59 6.98
C ALA A 129 -8.26 1.10 7.14
N SER A 130 -8.59 0.50 8.28
CA SER A 130 -8.39 -0.93 8.56
C SER A 130 -9.30 -1.81 7.71
N ALA A 131 -10.56 -1.41 7.50
CA ALA A 131 -11.49 -2.15 6.61
C ALA A 131 -10.99 -2.17 5.16
N ALA A 132 -10.51 -1.03 4.64
CA ALA A 132 -9.91 -0.96 3.31
C ALA A 132 -8.66 -1.82 3.20
N GLN A 133 -7.79 -1.83 4.22
CA GLN A 133 -6.61 -2.70 4.21
C GLN A 133 -6.98 -4.20 4.21
N LEU A 134 -7.99 -4.60 5.01
CA LEU A 134 -8.46 -5.98 5.03
C LEU A 134 -9.09 -6.40 3.69
N ALA A 135 -9.79 -5.50 3.00
CA ALA A 135 -10.33 -5.76 1.66
C ALA A 135 -9.25 -6.15 0.64
N ALA A 136 -8.11 -5.45 0.62
CA ALA A 136 -7.00 -5.80 -0.26
C ALA A 136 -6.42 -7.18 0.09
N LEU A 137 -6.24 -7.47 1.38
CA LEU A 137 -5.74 -8.76 1.86
C LEU A 137 -6.71 -9.92 1.57
N LEU A 138 -8.02 -9.69 1.64
CA LEU A 138 -9.04 -10.67 1.26
C LEU A 138 -8.89 -11.06 -0.22
N CYS A 139 -8.80 -10.08 -1.13
CA CYS A 139 -8.60 -10.36 -2.56
C CYS A 139 -7.24 -11.04 -2.84
N ILE A 140 -6.16 -10.65 -2.15
CA ILE A 140 -4.85 -11.30 -2.27
C ILE A 140 -4.91 -12.77 -1.83
N GLN A 141 -5.64 -13.08 -0.76
CA GLN A 141 -5.80 -14.44 -0.24
C GLN A 141 -6.71 -15.31 -1.12
N LEU A 142 -7.72 -14.71 -1.76
CA LEU A 142 -8.61 -15.42 -2.70
C LEU A 142 -7.98 -15.64 -4.08
N GLY A 143 -6.98 -14.84 -4.47
CA GLY A 143 -6.34 -14.91 -5.79
C GLY A 143 -7.22 -14.37 -6.91
N VAL A 144 -6.82 -14.55 -8.17
CA VAL A 144 -7.59 -14.11 -9.35
C VAL A 144 -8.71 -15.11 -9.67
N GLY A 145 -9.94 -14.64 -9.83
CA GLY A 145 -11.10 -15.44 -10.24
C GLY A 145 -12.42 -14.98 -9.60
N ASP A 146 -13.50 -15.71 -9.90
CA ASP A 146 -14.90 -15.34 -9.60
C ASP A 146 -15.16 -14.85 -8.16
N LEU A 147 -14.46 -15.39 -7.16
CA LEU A 147 -14.63 -15.01 -5.75
C LEU A 147 -14.04 -13.62 -5.47
N THR A 148 -12.91 -13.28 -6.07
CA THR A 148 -12.31 -11.94 -5.98
C THR A 148 -13.09 -10.95 -6.82
N ASP A 149 -13.56 -11.34 -8.00
CA ASP A 149 -14.36 -10.47 -8.87
C ASP A 149 -15.68 -10.04 -8.18
N GLN A 150 -16.33 -10.95 -7.43
CA GLN A 150 -17.47 -10.62 -6.57
C GLN A 150 -17.11 -9.58 -5.49
N VAL A 151 -16.03 -9.82 -4.74
CA VAL A 151 -15.55 -8.88 -3.70
C VAL A 151 -15.17 -7.52 -4.31
N CYS A 152 -14.59 -7.51 -5.51
CA CYS A 152 -14.29 -6.30 -6.28
C CYS A 152 -15.57 -5.55 -6.66
N GLN A 153 -16.58 -6.25 -7.17
CA GLN A 153 -17.87 -5.67 -7.55
C GLN A 153 -18.56 -4.98 -6.36
N ASP A 154 -18.54 -5.60 -5.18
CA ASP A 154 -19.21 -5.07 -3.98
C ASP A 154 -18.41 -3.93 -3.32
N LEU A 155 -17.08 -4.04 -3.27
CA LEU A 155 -16.24 -3.10 -2.52
C LEU A 155 -15.71 -1.90 -3.33
N LYS A 156 -15.43 -2.03 -4.64
CA LYS A 156 -14.92 -0.91 -5.47
C LYS A 156 -15.82 0.34 -5.40
N PRO A 157 -17.16 0.25 -5.43
CA PRO A 157 -18.04 1.43 -5.27
C PRO A 157 -17.90 2.12 -3.90
N LEU A 158 -17.72 1.35 -2.82
CA LEU A 158 -17.61 1.87 -1.45
C LEU A 158 -16.26 2.55 -1.21
N LEU A 159 -15.19 1.97 -1.76
CA LEU A 159 -13.86 2.56 -1.76
C LEU A 159 -13.87 3.87 -2.56
N THR A 160 -14.40 3.87 -3.79
CA THR A 160 -14.54 5.05 -4.64
C THR A 160 -15.32 6.17 -3.96
N PHE A 161 -16.46 5.84 -3.33
CA PHE A 161 -17.24 6.78 -2.53
C PHE A 161 -16.40 7.39 -1.40
N THR A 162 -15.68 6.56 -0.63
CA THR A 162 -14.84 7.02 0.50
C THR A 162 -13.67 7.89 0.03
N ILE A 163 -13.04 7.56 -1.11
CA ILE A 163 -11.94 8.33 -1.71
C ILE A 163 -12.38 9.73 -2.10
N LEU A 164 -13.58 9.87 -2.67
CA LEU A 164 -14.12 11.15 -3.16
C LEU A 164 -14.80 11.99 -2.07
N ASP A 165 -15.18 11.39 -0.94
CA ASP A 165 -15.70 12.09 0.24
C ASP A 165 -14.59 12.92 0.92
N ASN A 166 -14.62 14.24 0.72
CA ASN A 166 -13.69 15.17 1.37
C ASN A 166 -13.92 15.33 2.89
N SER A 167 -15.01 14.78 3.46
CA SER A 167 -15.22 14.70 4.91
C SER A 167 -14.63 13.45 5.56
N ALA A 168 -14.27 12.42 4.77
CA ALA A 168 -13.52 11.26 5.24
C ALA A 168 -12.06 11.64 5.56
N SER A 169 -11.44 10.96 6.52
CA SER A 169 -10.07 11.30 6.94
C SER A 169 -9.05 11.03 5.83
N PRO A 170 -7.97 11.84 5.72
CA PRO A 170 -6.92 11.60 4.73
C PRO A 170 -6.33 10.18 4.80
N LEU A 171 -6.20 9.62 6.01
CA LEU A 171 -5.74 8.25 6.24
C LEU A 171 -6.69 7.19 5.64
N ALA A 172 -8.00 7.31 5.89
CA ALA A 172 -8.99 6.39 5.35
C ALA A 172 -9.00 6.43 3.82
N ARG A 173 -9.00 7.65 3.25
CA ARG A 173 -8.92 7.89 1.81
C ARG A 173 -7.66 7.31 1.20
N ALA A 174 -6.50 7.46 1.87
CA ALA A 174 -5.21 6.97 1.37
C ALA A 174 -5.15 5.44 1.32
N LYS A 175 -5.68 4.77 2.35
CA LYS A 175 -5.85 3.31 2.34
C LYS A 175 -6.83 2.88 1.25
N CYS A 176 -7.97 3.55 1.11
CA CYS A 176 -8.93 3.24 0.05
C CYS A 176 -8.33 3.41 -1.35
N CYS A 177 -7.50 4.41 -1.62
CA CYS A 177 -6.79 4.56 -2.90
C CYS A 177 -5.93 3.34 -3.22
N TRP A 178 -5.10 2.90 -2.26
CA TRP A 178 -4.26 1.71 -2.41
C TRP A 178 -5.09 0.44 -2.62
N THR A 179 -6.14 0.25 -1.82
CA THR A 179 -7.06 -0.88 -1.95
C THR A 179 -7.78 -0.89 -3.29
N LEU A 180 -8.26 0.27 -3.77
CA LEU A 180 -8.93 0.38 -5.06
C LEU A 180 -8.00 -0.03 -6.22
N ALA A 181 -6.71 0.30 -6.13
CA ALA A 181 -5.72 -0.17 -7.11
C ALA A 181 -5.38 -1.65 -6.96
N MET A 182 -5.28 -2.20 -5.74
CA MET A 182 -5.10 -3.65 -5.54
C MET A 182 -6.27 -4.46 -6.12
N LEU A 183 -7.51 -4.02 -5.86
CA LEU A 183 -8.71 -4.61 -6.45
C LEU A 183 -8.80 -4.32 -7.96
N GLY A 184 -8.24 -3.23 -8.45
CA GLY A 184 -8.08 -2.98 -9.89
C GLY A 184 -7.16 -4.01 -10.55
N PHE A 185 -6.03 -4.31 -9.91
CA PHE A 185 -4.99 -5.19 -10.42
C PHE A 185 -5.35 -6.69 -10.37
N LEU A 186 -6.21 -7.10 -9.41
CA LEU A 186 -6.60 -8.50 -9.20
C LEU A 186 -7.93 -8.92 -9.86
N ASP A 187 -8.80 -7.96 -10.19
CA ASP A 187 -10.09 -8.19 -10.86
C ASP A 187 -9.88 -8.59 -12.33
N SER A 188 -10.63 -9.58 -12.81
CA SER A 188 -10.56 -10.04 -14.19
C SER A 188 -11.12 -9.04 -15.22
N THR A 189 -11.78 -7.96 -14.78
CA THR A 189 -12.36 -6.94 -15.65
C THR A 189 -11.35 -5.87 -16.09
N ASP A 190 -11.14 -5.76 -17.39
CA ASP A 190 -10.25 -4.77 -18.06
C ASP A 190 -10.85 -3.34 -18.07
N VAL A 191 -11.38 -2.88 -16.93
CA VAL A 191 -12.11 -1.61 -16.79
C VAL A 191 -11.45 -0.73 -15.71
N LEU A 192 -10.21 -0.30 -16.00
CA LEU A 192 -9.42 0.53 -15.09
C LEU A 192 -9.62 2.05 -15.27
N ALA A 193 -10.25 2.49 -16.35
CA ALA A 193 -10.34 3.91 -16.71
C ALA A 193 -10.98 4.80 -15.61
N ASP A 194 -12.04 4.32 -14.95
CA ASP A 194 -12.69 5.06 -13.86
C ASP A 194 -11.87 5.03 -12.56
N THR A 195 -11.11 3.96 -12.32
CA THR A 195 -10.14 3.87 -11.22
C THR A 195 -9.00 4.86 -11.41
N HIS A 196 -8.36 4.87 -12.60
CA HIS A 196 -7.33 5.85 -12.96
C HIS A 196 -7.86 7.28 -12.82
N ARG A 197 -9.08 7.55 -13.29
CA ARG A 197 -9.72 8.88 -13.17
C ARG A 197 -9.99 9.28 -11.72
N THR A 198 -10.43 8.35 -10.88
CA THR A 198 -10.67 8.56 -9.45
C THR A 198 -9.37 8.92 -8.74
N LEU A 199 -8.32 8.13 -8.94
CA LEU A 199 -7.00 8.36 -8.32
C LEU A 199 -6.36 9.68 -8.82
N LEU A 200 -6.44 9.95 -10.13
CA LEU A 200 -6.01 11.23 -10.73
C LEU A 200 -6.73 12.43 -10.09
N THR A 201 -8.04 12.32 -9.88
CA THR A 201 -8.83 13.39 -9.24
C THR A 201 -8.28 13.73 -7.86
N VAL A 202 -7.85 12.72 -7.08
CA VAL A 202 -7.23 12.93 -5.75
C VAL A 202 -5.89 13.64 -5.87
N PHE A 203 -4.90 13.06 -6.57
CA PHE A 203 -3.55 13.64 -6.54
C PHE A 203 -3.40 14.92 -7.39
N SER A 204 -4.35 15.21 -8.30
CA SER A 204 -4.41 16.50 -9.00
C SER A 204 -4.53 17.71 -8.06
N GLY A 205 -4.99 17.50 -6.82
CA GLY A 205 -4.96 18.53 -5.77
C GLY A 205 -3.55 19.01 -5.37
N SER A 206 -2.48 18.30 -5.77
CA SER A 206 -1.08 18.75 -5.64
C SER A 206 -0.56 19.55 -6.83
N TYR A 207 -1.31 19.69 -7.92
CA TYR A 207 -0.83 20.37 -9.13
C TYR A 207 -0.57 21.87 -8.86
N SER A 208 0.41 22.42 -9.58
CA SER A 208 0.68 23.86 -9.57
C SER A 208 -0.59 24.64 -9.93
N LYS A 209 -0.76 25.80 -9.29
CA LYS A 209 -1.86 26.72 -9.60
C LYS A 209 -1.67 27.31 -11.00
N GLY A 210 -2.72 27.93 -11.54
CA GLY A 210 -2.70 28.57 -12.87
C GLY A 210 -1.69 29.72 -13.03
N ASP A 211 -1.09 30.22 -11.94
CA ASP A 211 0.01 31.19 -11.93
C ASP A 211 1.40 30.54 -11.92
N GLY A 212 1.48 29.21 -11.98
CA GLY A 212 2.72 28.43 -11.89
C GLY A 212 3.25 28.22 -10.47
N THR A 213 2.61 28.77 -9.43
CA THR A 213 3.05 28.58 -8.04
C THR A 213 2.69 27.18 -7.53
N PRO A 214 3.54 26.56 -6.68
CA PRO A 214 3.22 25.27 -6.06
C PRO A 214 1.93 25.32 -5.23
N ALA A 215 1.21 24.20 -5.20
CA ALA A 215 0.11 24.00 -4.25
C ALA A 215 0.63 24.00 -2.81
N SER A 216 -0.07 24.69 -1.91
CA SER A 216 0.20 24.61 -0.48
C SER A 216 -0.66 23.50 0.12
N VAL A 217 -0.09 22.30 0.22
CA VAL A 217 -0.80 21.09 0.65
C VAL A 217 -0.39 20.73 2.10
N PRO A 218 -1.35 20.57 3.05
CA PRO A 218 -1.05 20.07 4.39
C PRO A 218 -0.40 18.68 4.37
N ALA A 219 0.43 18.35 5.35
CA ALA A 219 1.21 17.10 5.37
C ALA A 219 0.35 15.83 5.21
N GLU A 220 -0.78 15.72 5.94
CA GLU A 220 -1.70 14.58 5.82
C GLU A 220 -2.31 14.44 4.43
N LEU A 221 -2.62 15.57 3.78
CA LEU A 221 -3.17 15.60 2.43
C LEU A 221 -2.10 15.29 1.38
N ALA A 222 -0.84 15.69 1.61
CA ALA A 222 0.29 15.30 0.77
C ALA A 222 0.53 13.78 0.83
N THR A 223 0.39 13.15 2.00
CA THR A 223 0.42 11.68 2.14
C THR A 223 -0.72 11.01 1.37
N LEU A 224 -1.94 11.57 1.39
CA LEU A 224 -3.06 11.08 0.56
C LEU A 224 -2.75 11.20 -0.94
N HIS A 225 -2.27 12.35 -1.39
CA HIS A 225 -1.94 12.57 -2.81
C HIS A 225 -0.79 11.65 -3.27
N ALA A 226 0.22 11.43 -2.42
CA ALA A 226 1.29 10.46 -2.69
C ALA A 226 0.75 9.03 -2.80
N ALA A 227 -0.10 8.60 -1.87
CA ALA A 227 -0.75 7.28 -1.92
C ALA A 227 -1.60 7.09 -3.19
N ALA A 228 -2.37 8.11 -3.58
CA ALA A 228 -3.17 8.07 -4.81
C ALA A 228 -2.31 8.04 -6.08
N LEU A 229 -1.17 8.75 -6.11
CA LEU A 229 -0.22 8.70 -7.23
C LEU A 229 0.47 7.32 -7.32
N SER A 230 0.91 6.75 -6.20
CA SER A 230 1.48 5.39 -6.16
C SER A 230 0.48 4.34 -6.62
N ALA A 231 -0.77 4.43 -6.15
CA ALA A 231 -1.87 3.57 -6.57
C ALA A 231 -2.21 3.73 -8.06
N TRP A 232 -2.12 4.96 -8.61
CA TRP A 232 -2.33 5.21 -10.03
C TRP A 232 -1.20 4.64 -10.89
N SER A 233 0.05 4.72 -10.41
CA SER A 233 1.24 4.26 -11.14
C SER A 233 1.45 2.74 -11.10
N LEU A 234 0.67 2.04 -10.28
CA LEU A 234 0.62 0.58 -10.21
C LEU A 234 -0.21 -0.03 -11.34
N LEU A 235 -1.26 0.69 -11.79
CA LEU A 235 -2.24 0.28 -12.79
C LEU A 235 -1.85 0.77 -14.19
#